data_AF-A0A257CB30-F1
#
_entry.id   AF-A0A257CB30-F1
#
_cell.length_a   1.000
_cell.length_b   1.000
_cell.length_c   1.000
_cell.angle_alpha   90.00
_cell.angle_beta   90.00
_cell.angle_gamma   90.00
#
_symmetry.space_group_name_H-M   'P 1'
#
loop_
_entity.id
_entity.type
_entity.pdbx_description
1 polymer ?
#
loop_
_entity_poly.entity_id
_entity_poly.type
_entity_poly.pdbx_seq_one_letter_code
_entity_poly.pdbx_strand_id
1 'polypeptide(L)'
;MTITTGGTPVGTLLVNPNGTFTFTPAPDYNGPVPPVTYTVTDGQGGTDTGTLTLVVGPVDDASVLAADTNTVAQDTLATGNVL
;
A
#
# COMPACT_ATOMS: atom_id res chain seq x y z
N MET A 1 1.98 -26.56 11.48
CA MET A 1 1.21 -25.64 10.62
C MET A 1 2.16 -24.72 9.87
N THR A 2 2.24 -24.88 8.55
CA THR A 2 3.05 -24.04 7.67
C THR A 2 2.11 -23.19 6.83
N ILE A 3 2.23 -21.86 6.93
CA ILE A 3 1.55 -20.95 6.03
C ILE A 3 2.59 -20.30 5.12
N THR A 4 2.42 -20.46 3.81
CA THR A 4 3.26 -19.79 2.81
C THR A 4 2.71 -18.40 2.58
N THR A 5 3.44 -17.37 2.97
CA THR A 5 3.12 -15.98 2.66
C THR A 5 3.62 -15.66 1.25
N GLY A 6 2.72 -15.25 0.37
CA GLY A 6 3.06 -14.75 -0.97
C GLY A 6 3.27 -13.24 -0.91
N GLY A 7 4.46 -12.77 -1.26
CA GLY A 7 4.67 -11.35 -1.54
C GLY A 7 3.89 -10.98 -2.80
N THR A 8 2.94 -10.07 -2.69
CA THR A 8 2.25 -9.50 -3.85
C THR A 8 2.95 -8.21 -4.26
N PRO A 9 2.89 -7.79 -5.54
CA PRO A 9 3.42 -6.49 -5.95
C PRO A 9 2.74 -5.30 -5.25
N VAL A 10 1.64 -5.54 -4.52
CA VAL A 10 0.81 -4.51 -3.90
C VAL A 10 0.91 -4.46 -2.37
N GLY A 11 1.74 -5.33 -1.76
CA GLY A 11 1.91 -5.39 -0.31
C GLY A 11 2.31 -6.75 0.23
N THR A 12 2.45 -6.83 1.55
CA THR A 12 2.80 -8.06 2.29
C THR A 12 1.60 -8.56 3.10
N LEU A 13 1.24 -9.83 2.87
CA LEU A 13 0.24 -10.55 3.67
C LEU A 13 0.94 -11.50 4.64
N LEU A 14 0.61 -11.37 5.92
CA LEU A 14 0.94 -12.32 6.97
C LEU A 14 -0.34 -13.00 7.44
N VAL A 15 -0.36 -14.33 7.47
CA VAL A 15 -1.48 -15.11 8.05
C VAL A 15 -0.91 -15.93 9.21
N ASN A 16 -1.63 -15.93 10.33
CA ASN A 16 -1.23 -16.59 11.56
C ASN A 16 -1.93 -17.95 11.73
N PRO A 17 -1.35 -18.86 12.54
CA PRO A 17 -1.94 -20.17 12.81
C PRO A 17 -3.37 -20.17 13.38
N ASN A 18 -3.73 -19.12 14.10
CA ASN A 18 -5.06 -18.92 14.69
C ASN A 18 -6.08 -18.32 13.70
N GLY A 19 -5.72 -18.19 12.42
CA GLY A 19 -6.57 -17.65 11.36
C GLY A 19 -6.61 -16.13 11.27
N THR A 20 -5.90 -15.38 12.13
CA THR A 20 -5.80 -13.93 11.97
C THR A 20 -4.83 -13.58 10.85
N PHE A 21 -5.04 -12.44 10.20
CA PHE A 21 -4.15 -11.96 9.14
C PHE A 21 -3.82 -10.48 9.32
N THR A 22 -2.66 -10.09 8.82
CA THR A 22 -2.22 -8.69 8.71
C THR A 22 -1.82 -8.46 7.26
N PHE A 23 -2.40 -7.44 6.63
CA PHE A 23 -2.01 -6.99 5.31
C PHE A 23 -1.41 -5.58 5.42
N THR A 24 -0.18 -5.41 4.91
CA THR A 24 0.50 -4.12 4.82
C THR A 24 0.58 -3.73 3.35
N PRO A 25 -0.22 -2.75 2.88
CA PRO A 25 -0.14 -2.26 1.50
C PRO A 25 1.24 -1.66 1.19
N ALA A 26 1.62 -1.69 -0.09
CA ALA A 26 2.74 -0.89 -0.57
C ALA A 26 2.43 0.63 -0.41
N PRO A 27 3.45 1.48 -0.20
CA PRO A 27 3.26 2.93 -0.20
C PRO A 27 2.51 3.41 -1.44
N ASP A 28 1.59 4.36 -1.26
CA ASP A 28 0.76 4.98 -2.31
C ASP A 28 -0.09 4.01 -3.15
N TYR A 29 -0.25 2.76 -2.68
CA TYR A 29 -1.12 1.79 -3.33
C TYR A 29 -2.57 1.96 -2.88
N ASN A 30 -3.46 2.19 -3.86
CA ASN A 30 -4.90 2.09 -3.68
C ASN A 30 -5.48 1.19 -4.78
N GLY A 31 -6.45 0.35 -4.42
CA GLY A 31 -7.10 -0.55 -5.37
C GLY A 31 -7.29 -1.99 -4.89
N PRO A 32 -7.81 -2.86 -5.78
CA PRO A 32 -8.12 -4.25 -5.46
C PRO A 32 -6.84 -5.06 -5.28
N VAL A 33 -6.69 -5.75 -4.15
CA VAL A 33 -5.57 -6.65 -3.92
C VAL A 33 -5.81 -7.95 -4.72
N PRO A 34 -4.82 -8.48 -5.45
CA PRO A 34 -4.94 -9.78 -6.10
C PRO A 34 -5.41 -10.86 -5.12
N PRO A 35 -6.33 -11.76 -5.52
CA PRO A 35 -6.83 -12.80 -4.62
C PRO A 35 -5.67 -13.61 -4.05
N VAL A 36 -5.65 -13.75 -2.72
CA VAL A 36 -4.61 -14.54 -2.04
C VAL A 36 -5.22 -15.86 -1.59
N THR A 37 -4.64 -16.96 -2.08
CA THR A 37 -4.97 -18.32 -1.62
C THR A 37 -4.09 -18.68 -0.44
N TYR A 38 -4.68 -19.12 0.66
CA TYR A 38 -3.95 -19.63 1.83
C TYR A 38 -4.40 -21.04 2.17
N THR A 39 -3.46 -21.86 2.65
CA THR A 39 -3.72 -23.22 3.11
C THR A 39 -3.47 -23.29 4.61
N VAL A 40 -4.49 -23.73 5.35
CA VAL A 40 -4.42 -24.03 6.78
C VAL A 40 -4.23 -25.54 6.92
N THR A 41 -3.31 -25.99 7.78
CA THR A 41 -3.19 -27.41 8.13
C THR A 41 -3.38 -27.59 9.62
N ASP A 42 -4.18 -28.59 10.00
CA ASP A 42 -4.48 -28.93 11.39
C ASP A 42 -3.33 -29.67 12.10
N GLY A 43 -2.24 -29.98 11.37
CA GLY A 43 -1.10 -30.74 11.90
C GLY A 43 -1.35 -32.24 12.10
N GLN A 44 -2.54 -32.72 11.77
CA GLN A 44 -2.98 -34.11 11.85
C GLN A 44 -3.28 -34.71 10.46
N GLY A 45 -2.98 -33.95 9.40
CA GLY A 45 -3.14 -34.37 8.01
C GLY A 45 -4.34 -33.74 7.29
N GLY A 46 -5.17 -32.95 8.00
CA GLY A 46 -6.21 -32.13 7.41
C GLY A 46 -5.62 -30.85 6.82
N THR A 47 -6.11 -30.46 5.64
CA THR A 47 -5.83 -29.16 5.03
C THR A 47 -7.12 -28.52 4.57
N ASP A 48 -7.25 -27.22 4.81
CA ASP A 48 -8.33 -26.39 4.27
C ASP A 48 -7.74 -25.22 3.49
N THR A 49 -8.41 -24.82 2.42
CA THR A 49 -7.96 -23.76 1.51
C THR A 49 -8.99 -22.64 1.47
N GLY A 50 -8.55 -21.41 1.75
CA GLY A 50 -9.39 -20.21 1.68
C GLY A 50 -8.88 -19.22 0.63
N THR A 51 -9.79 -18.38 0.14
CA THR A 51 -9.45 -17.23 -0.70
C THR A 51 -9.76 -15.94 0.05
N LEU A 52 -8.78 -15.05 0.13
CA LEU A 52 -8.92 -13.72 0.73
C LEU A 52 -8.99 -12.66 -0.38
N THR A 53 -10.06 -11.88 -0.38
CA THR A 53 -10.23 -10.72 -1.26
C THR A 53 -10.19 -9.45 -0.42
N LEU A 54 -9.30 -8.51 -0.78
CA LEU A 54 -9.07 -7.25 -0.07
C LEU A 54 -9.13 -6.08 -1.05
N VAL A 55 -9.51 -4.90 -0.55
CA VAL A 55 -9.45 -3.64 -1.29
C VAL A 55 -8.79 -2.59 -0.40
N VAL A 56 -7.78 -1.90 -0.93
CA VAL A 56 -7.14 -0.76 -0.25
C VAL A 56 -7.84 0.51 -0.70
N GLY A 57 -8.51 1.19 0.23
CA GLY A 57 -9.14 2.48 -0.03
C GLY A 57 -8.10 3.59 -0.22
N PRO A 58 -8.36 4.57 -1.10
CA PRO A 58 -7.48 5.74 -1.22
C PRO A 58 -7.55 6.57 0.06
N VAL A 59 -6.41 7.18 0.41
CA VAL A 59 -6.32 8.23 1.43
C VAL A 59 -5.97 9.52 0.69
N ASP A 60 -6.61 10.62 1.07
CA ASP A 60 -6.35 11.92 0.47
C ASP A 60 -4.99 12.44 0.95
N ASP A 61 -4.07 12.66 0.00
CA ASP A 61 -2.76 13.23 0.29
C ASP A 61 -2.84 14.76 0.22
N ALA A 62 -2.37 15.42 1.28
CA ALA A 62 -2.31 16.86 1.30
C ALA A 62 -1.39 17.35 0.16
N SER A 63 -1.90 18.26 -0.67
CA SER A 63 -1.07 18.94 -1.67
C SER A 63 0.04 19.73 -0.96
N VAL A 64 1.29 19.46 -1.31
CA VAL A 64 2.43 20.27 -0.87
C VAL A 64 2.54 21.47 -1.81
N LEU A 65 1.95 22.60 -1.42
CA LEU A 65 2.08 23.86 -2.15
C LEU A 65 3.30 24.62 -1.63
N ALA A 66 4.34 24.73 -2.46
CA ALA A 66 5.42 25.68 -2.22
C ALA A 66 5.02 27.04 -2.80
N ALA A 67 5.16 28.11 -2.03
CA ALA A 67 4.92 29.45 -2.55
C ALA A 67 6.07 29.85 -3.49
N ASP A 68 5.74 30.24 -4.72
CA ASP A 68 6.70 30.89 -5.60
C ASP A 68 7.04 32.26 -5.02
N THR A 69 8.27 32.41 -4.55
CA THR A 69 8.77 33.70 -4.06
C THR A 69 9.88 34.18 -4.97
N ASN A 70 9.76 35.43 -5.41
CA ASN A 70 10.80 36.11 -6.16
C ASN A 70 10.96 37.51 -5.59
N THR A 71 12.18 37.87 -5.23
CA THR A 71 12.52 39.21 -4.73
C THR A 71 13.41 39.88 -5.75
N VAL A 72 13.03 41.11 -6.11
CA VAL A 72 13.67 41.88 -7.18
C VAL A 72 14.01 43.24 -6.60
N ALA A 73 15.22 43.73 -6.84
CA ALA A 73 15.57 45.09 -6.45
C ALA A 73 14.80 46.09 -7.32
N GLN A 74 14.51 47.27 -6.77
CA GLN A 74 13.94 48.34 -7.57
C GLN A 74 14.82 48.63 -8.79
N ASP A 75 14.17 49.02 -9.88
CA ASP A 75 14.80 49.34 -11.17
C ASP A 75 15.51 48.16 -11.87
N THR A 76 15.17 46.93 -11.49
CA THR A 76 15.66 45.71 -12.16
C THR A 76 14.54 44.92 -12.81
N LEU A 77 14.82 44.37 -14.01
CA LEU A 77 13.89 43.49 -14.70
C LEU A 77 13.76 42.17 -13.94
N ALA A 78 12.52 41.79 -13.60
CA ALA A 78 12.19 40.51 -13.00
C ALA A 78 11.87 39.46 -14.08
N THR A 79 12.40 38.25 -13.92
CA THR A 79 12.01 37.08 -14.71
C THR A 79 11.75 35.91 -13.78
N GLY A 80 10.71 35.11 -14.08
CA GLY A 80 10.35 33.93 -13.29
C GLY A 80 9.36 33.04 -14.03
N ASN A 81 9.16 31.84 -13.49
CA ASN A 81 8.15 30.89 -13.92
C ASN A 81 7.24 30.58 -12.71
N VAL A 82 5.98 30.27 -12.96
CA VAL A 82 4.95 29.98 -11.95
C VAL A 82 4.46 28.53 -12.03
N LEU A 83 5.07 27.70 -12.89
CA LEU A 83 4.78 26.28 -13.12
C LEU A 83 6.06 25.45 -13.33
#